data_AF-B3T1D5-F1
#
_entry.id   AF-B3T1D5-F1
#
_cell.length_a   1.000
_cell.length_b   1.000
_cell.length_c   1.000
_cell.angle_alpha   90.00
_cell.angle_beta   90.00
_cell.angle_gamma   90.00
#
_symmetry.space_group_name_H-M   'P 1'
#
loop_
_entity.id
_entity.type
_entity.pdbx_description
1 polymer ?
#
loop_
_entity_poly.entity_id
_entity_poly.type
_entity_poly.pdbx_seq_one_letter_code
_entity_poly.pdbx_strand_id
1 'polypeptide(L)'
;MQCKALRDSAKEIQSFDVAYFMASVDTLEVNTAFADEHQAGFPILADPTKEMTGAYGVLMDVGFANRWTYYIGADGTILKIDKETKPATAGKDLTRTMEELGFPKS
;
A
#
# COMPACT_ATOMS: atom_id res chain seq x y z
N MET A 1 -9.43 7.28 13.28
CA MET A 1 -8.04 7.70 13.06
C MET A 1 -7.40 7.15 11.76
N GLN A 2 -7.98 6.17 11.05
CA GLN A 2 -7.35 5.62 9.82
C GLN A 2 -7.54 6.48 8.56
N CYS A 3 -8.66 7.21 8.40
CA CYS A 3 -8.98 7.96 7.17
C CYS A 3 -8.08 9.18 6.88
N LYS A 4 -7.41 9.74 7.89
CA LYS A 4 -6.51 10.88 7.73
C LYS A 4 -5.14 10.43 7.19
N ALA A 5 -4.62 9.33 7.74
CA ALA A 5 -3.33 8.77 7.32
C ALA A 5 -3.32 8.38 5.84
N LEU A 6 -4.41 7.80 5.32
CA LEU A 6 -4.52 7.38 3.91
C LEU A 6 -4.47 8.56 2.93
N ARG A 7 -5.24 9.62 3.22
CA ARG A 7 -5.27 10.84 2.40
C ARG A 7 -3.98 11.64 2.51
N ASP A 8 -3.44 11.78 3.72
CA ASP A 8 -2.19 12.51 3.95
C ASP A 8 -1.00 11.78 3.26
N SER A 9 -0.98 10.44 3.31
CA SER A 9 0.03 9.64 2.61
C SER A 9 -0.03 9.86 1.10
N ALA A 10 -1.23 9.88 0.50
CA ALA A 10 -1.38 10.14 -0.93
C ALA A 10 -0.77 11.48 -1.36
N LYS A 11 -0.93 12.53 -0.55
CA LYS A 11 -0.34 13.84 -0.82
C LYS A 11 1.19 13.84 -0.68
N GLU A 12 1.71 13.10 0.30
CA GLU A 12 3.16 13.00 0.52
C GLU A 12 3.86 12.18 -0.60
N ILE A 13 3.18 11.16 -1.13
CA ILE A 13 3.67 10.32 -2.23
C ILE A 13 3.68 11.06 -3.58
N GLN A 14 2.82 12.07 -3.79
CA GLN A 14 2.78 12.85 -5.05
C GLN A 14 4.12 13.50 -5.44
N SER A 15 5.04 13.66 -4.49
CA SER A 15 6.40 14.17 -4.75
C SER A 15 7.32 13.14 -5.43
N PHE A 16 6.88 11.90 -5.59
CA PHE A 16 7.61 10.81 -6.23
C PHE A 16 6.93 10.40 -7.54
N ASP A 17 7.74 10.00 -8.52
CA ASP A 17 7.26 9.43 -9.77
C ASP A 17 7.03 7.93 -9.58
N VAL A 18 5.97 7.62 -8.83
CA VAL A 18 5.62 6.25 -8.44
C VAL A 18 4.12 6.01 -8.57
N ALA A 19 3.77 4.79 -8.92
CA ALA A 19 2.41 4.30 -8.77
C ALA A 19 2.21 3.79 -7.33
N TYR A 20 1.13 4.22 -6.68
CA TYR A 20 0.75 3.77 -5.34
C TYR A 20 -0.56 3.00 -5.38
N PHE A 21 -0.56 1.83 -4.76
CA PHE A 21 -1.72 0.95 -4.66
C PHE A 21 -1.88 0.48 -3.21
N MET A 22 -3.12 0.41 -2.74
CA MET A 22 -3.45 -0.51 -1.65
C MET A 22 -3.87 -1.86 -2.24
N ALA A 23 -3.74 -2.93 -1.46
CA ALA A 23 -4.22 -4.25 -1.83
C ALA A 23 -4.93 -4.90 -0.64
N SER A 24 -6.04 -5.60 -0.90
CA SER A 24 -6.80 -6.36 0.09
C SER A 24 -7.23 -7.71 -0.47
N VAL A 25 -7.50 -8.68 0.42
CA VAL A 25 -8.16 -9.95 0.09
C VAL A 25 -9.68 -9.80 -0.07
N ASP A 26 -10.22 -8.60 0.13
CA ASP A 26 -11.63 -8.30 -0.06
C ASP A 26 -12.04 -8.30 -1.53
N THR A 27 -13.35 -8.40 -1.78
CA THR A 27 -13.89 -8.33 -3.13
C THR A 27 -13.80 -6.91 -3.70
N LEU A 28 -13.92 -6.80 -5.02
CA LEU A 28 -13.95 -5.50 -5.70
C LEU A 28 -15.08 -4.59 -5.17
N GLU A 29 -16.26 -5.17 -4.91
CA GLU A 29 -17.41 -4.44 -4.36
C GLU A 29 -17.09 -3.82 -2.99
N VAL A 30 -16.49 -4.60 -2.08
CA VAL A 30 -16.11 -4.14 -0.74
C VAL A 30 -15.04 -3.04 -0.83
N ASN A 31 -14.01 -3.23 -1.66
CA ASN A 31 -12.97 -2.22 -1.85
C ASN A 31 -13.52 -0.93 -2.46
N THR A 32 -14.48 -1.02 -3.39
CA THR A 32 -15.12 0.13 -4.02
C THR A 32 -15.92 0.92 -2.99
N ALA A 33 -16.77 0.24 -2.22
CA ALA A 33 -17.54 0.86 -1.15
C ALA A 33 -16.63 1.52 -0.09
N PHE A 34 -15.53 0.86 0.28
CA PHE A 34 -14.54 1.42 1.20
C PHE A 34 -13.86 2.68 0.63
N ALA A 35 -13.49 2.67 -0.65
CA ALA A 35 -12.89 3.81 -1.31
C ALA A 35 -13.84 5.01 -1.34
N ASP A 36 -15.11 4.78 -1.64
CA ASP A 36 -16.16 5.80 -1.67
C ASP A 36 -16.44 6.37 -0.27
N GLU A 37 -16.59 5.50 0.73
CA GLU A 37 -16.85 5.89 2.12
C GLU A 37 -15.72 6.76 2.69
N HIS A 38 -14.47 6.43 2.36
CA HIS A 38 -13.30 7.10 2.92
C HIS A 38 -12.67 8.14 2.02
N GLN A 39 -13.21 8.35 0.82
CA GLN A 39 -12.66 9.24 -0.21
C GLN A 39 -11.20 8.92 -0.49
N ALA A 40 -10.90 7.64 -0.69
CA ALA A 40 -9.55 7.19 -1.01
C ALA A 40 -9.18 7.67 -2.42
N GLY A 41 -8.15 8.52 -2.50
CA GLY A 41 -7.68 9.10 -3.77
C GLY A 41 -6.70 8.23 -4.54
N PHE A 42 -6.65 6.92 -4.28
CA PHE A 42 -5.72 5.98 -4.88
C PHE A 42 -6.40 4.62 -5.14
N PRO A 43 -5.91 3.82 -6.10
CA PRO A 43 -6.52 2.54 -6.41
C PRO A 43 -6.31 1.50 -5.29
N ILE A 44 -7.32 0.66 -5.07
CA ILE A 44 -7.29 -0.48 -4.13
C ILE A 44 -7.48 -1.78 -4.94
N LEU A 45 -6.46 -2.62 -4.98
CA LEU A 45 -6.45 -3.90 -5.66
C LEU A 45 -7.20 -4.95 -4.83
N ALA A 46 -8.09 -5.71 -5.47
CA ALA A 46 -8.83 -6.81 -4.87
C ALA A 46 -8.18 -8.16 -5.23
N ASP A 47 -7.86 -8.96 -4.20
CA ASP A 47 -7.30 -10.32 -4.33
C ASP A 47 -8.18 -11.35 -3.59
N PRO A 48 -9.45 -11.52 -3.99
CA PRO A 48 -10.36 -12.44 -3.30
C PRO A 48 -9.96 -13.92 -3.44
N THR A 49 -9.17 -14.26 -4.46
CA THR A 49 -8.61 -15.61 -4.65
C THR A 49 -7.42 -15.89 -3.74
N LYS A 50 -6.80 -14.83 -3.18
CA LYS A 50 -5.61 -14.88 -2.31
C LYS A 50 -4.36 -15.40 -3.03
N GLU A 51 -4.36 -15.41 -4.36
CA GLU A 51 -3.21 -15.88 -5.15
C GLU A 51 -2.04 -14.90 -5.03
N MET A 52 -2.29 -13.60 -5.18
CA MET A 52 -1.24 -12.59 -5.10
C MET A 52 -0.68 -12.52 -3.68
N THR A 53 -1.56 -12.45 -2.68
CA THR A 53 -1.15 -12.38 -1.28
C THR A 53 -0.41 -13.64 -0.81
N GLY A 54 -0.77 -14.81 -1.35
CA GLY A 54 -0.01 -16.05 -1.18
C GLY A 54 1.38 -15.98 -1.82
N ALA A 55 1.47 -15.55 -3.09
CA ALA A 55 2.74 -15.43 -3.80
C ALA A 55 3.71 -14.41 -3.16
N TYR A 56 3.18 -13.32 -2.61
CA TYR A 56 3.95 -12.31 -1.90
C TYR A 56 4.30 -12.73 -0.46
N GLY A 57 3.77 -13.85 0.04
CA GLY A 57 4.02 -14.33 1.41
C GLY A 57 3.44 -13.42 2.49
N VAL A 58 2.46 -12.56 2.14
CA VAL A 58 1.82 -11.62 3.05
C VAL A 58 0.58 -12.21 3.72
N LEU A 59 0.02 -13.29 3.18
CA LEU A 59 -1.17 -13.94 3.71
C LEU A 59 -0.91 -14.59 5.08
N MET A 60 -1.74 -14.28 6.07
CA MET A 60 -1.73 -14.93 7.38
C MET A 60 -2.54 -16.22 7.36
N ASP A 61 -2.25 -17.15 8.27
CA ASP A 61 -2.98 -18.41 8.45
C ASP A 61 -4.49 -18.21 8.70
N VAL A 62 -4.86 -17.10 9.33
CA VAL A 62 -6.25 -16.70 9.59
C VAL A 62 -6.98 -16.16 8.35
N GLY A 63 -6.32 -16.10 7.19
CA GLY A 63 -6.93 -15.78 5.90
C GLY A 63 -6.99 -14.29 5.54
N PHE A 64 -6.33 -13.41 6.31
CA PHE A 64 -6.16 -11.99 6.01
C PHE A 64 -4.73 -11.68 5.62
N ALA A 65 -4.50 -10.62 4.83
CA ALA A 65 -3.16 -10.12 4.55
C ALA A 65 -2.56 -9.41 5.78
N ASN A 66 -1.27 -9.63 6.04
CA ASN A 66 -0.49 -8.80 6.95
C ASN A 66 -0.45 -7.35 6.44
N ARG A 67 -0.31 -6.39 7.35
CA ARG A 67 -0.13 -4.98 7.00
C ARG A 67 1.33 -4.70 6.68
N TRP A 68 1.76 -5.04 5.47
CA TRP A 68 3.12 -4.78 4.98
C TRP A 68 3.10 -3.76 3.84
N THR A 69 4.24 -3.08 3.65
CA THR A 69 4.49 -2.20 2.50
C THR A 69 5.60 -2.78 1.66
N TYR A 70 5.35 -2.92 0.36
CA TYR A 70 6.34 -3.36 -0.62
C TYR A 70 6.83 -2.16 -1.43
N TYR A 71 8.14 -1.97 -1.47
CA TYR A 71 8.79 -0.98 -2.32
C TYR A 71 9.37 -1.72 -3.52
N ILE A 72 8.85 -1.45 -4.71
CA ILE A 72 9.13 -2.20 -5.94
C ILE A 72 9.78 -1.24 -6.95
N GLY A 73 10.94 -1.62 -7.49
CA GLY A 73 11.63 -0.89 -8.54
C GLY A 73 10.87 -0.95 -9.86
N ALA A 74 11.19 -0.04 -10.79
CA ALA A 74 10.56 0.01 -12.11
C ALA A 74 10.81 -1.25 -12.96
N ASP A 75 11.82 -2.05 -12.60
CA ASP A 75 12.15 -3.35 -13.19
C ASP A 75 11.34 -4.52 -12.57
N GLY A 76 10.49 -4.24 -11.57
CA GLY A 76 9.72 -5.23 -10.84
C GLY A 76 10.44 -5.85 -9.64
N THR A 77 11.68 -5.44 -9.34
CA THR A 77 12.44 -5.97 -8.19
C THR A 77 11.89 -5.42 -6.88
N ILE A 78 11.60 -6.29 -5.91
CA ILE A 78 11.26 -5.85 -4.55
C ILE A 78 12.54 -5.33 -3.87
N LEU A 79 12.62 -4.02 -3.67
CA LEU A 79 13.76 -3.34 -3.04
C LEU A 79 13.69 -3.44 -1.51
N LYS A 80 12.46 -3.43 -0.95
CA LYS A 80 12.23 -3.55 0.50
C LYS A 80 10.83 -4.05 0.80
N ILE A 81 10.71 -4.80 1.89
CA ILE A 81 9.44 -5.17 2.52
C ILE A 81 9.45 -4.59 3.93
N ASP A 82 8.60 -3.59 4.18
CA ASP A 82 8.40 -3.05 5.52
C ASP A 82 7.25 -3.79 6.21
N LYS A 83 7.59 -4.52 7.27
CA LYS A 83 6.66 -5.35 8.06
C LYS A 83 6.19 -4.65 9.34
N GLU A 84 6.77 -3.51 9.68
CA GLU A 84 6.52 -2.79 10.94
C GLU A 84 5.66 -1.54 10.71
N THR A 85 4.68 -1.65 9.82
CA THR A 85 3.89 -0.49 9.38
C THR A 85 3.06 0.10 10.52
N LYS A 86 3.16 1.42 10.71
CA LYS A 86 2.42 2.18 11.72
C LYS A 86 1.46 3.14 11.05
N PRO A 87 0.13 2.96 11.20
CA PRO A 87 -0.84 3.85 10.55
C PRO A 87 -0.66 5.34 10.89
N ALA A 88 -0.18 5.65 12.10
CA ALA A 88 0.02 7.03 12.55
C ALA A 88 1.18 7.76 11.84
N THR A 89 2.15 7.03 11.29
CA THR A 89 3.37 7.59 10.67
C THR A 89 3.55 7.17 9.22
N ALA A 90 2.57 6.45 8.65
CA ALA A 90 2.68 5.78 7.35
C ALA A 90 3.19 6.67 6.22
N GLY A 91 2.64 7.88 6.04
CA GLY A 91 3.08 8.79 4.96
C GLY A 91 4.54 9.22 5.08
N LYS A 92 4.97 9.60 6.30
CA LYS A 92 6.35 10.00 6.57
C LYS A 92 7.32 8.83 6.42
N ASP A 93 6.91 7.64 6.85
CA ASP A 93 7.73 6.43 6.72
C ASP A 93 7.86 6.00 5.25
N LEU A 94 6.80 6.14 4.46
CA LEU A 94 6.80 5.90 3.02
C LEU A 94 7.77 6.82 2.30
N THR A 95 7.62 8.14 2.49
CA THR A 95 8.49 9.14 1.84
C THR A 95 9.94 8.96 2.22
N ARG A 96 10.25 8.86 3.52
CA ARG A 96 11.61 8.61 4.01
C ARG A 96 12.22 7.35 3.39
N THR A 97 11.48 6.25 3.36
CA THR A 97 11.98 4.99 2.79
C THR A 97 12.19 5.10 1.28
N MET A 98 11.31 5.78 0.55
CA MET A 98 11.50 6.04 -0.88
C MET A 98 12.74 6.89 -1.17
N GLU A 99 13.04 7.89 -0.33
CA GLU A 99 14.30 8.66 -0.43
C GLU A 99 15.52 7.80 -0.16
N GLU A 100 15.50 6.98 0.90
CA GLU A 100 16.58 6.06 1.26
C GLU A 100 16.87 5.04 0.14
N LEU A 101 15.83 4.59 -0.57
CA LEU A 101 15.92 3.64 -1.67
C LEU A 101 16.17 4.28 -3.03
N GLY A 102 16.18 5.62 -3.12
CA GLY A 102 16.49 6.35 -4.34
C GLY A 102 15.38 6.32 -5.41
N PHE A 103 14.11 6.29 -4.99
CA PHE A 103 12.99 6.40 -5.92
C PHE A 103 13.00 7.77 -6.65
N PRO A 104 12.59 7.80 -7.93
CA PRO A 104 12.55 9.03 -8.70
C PRO A 104 11.53 10.02 -8.12
N LYS A 105 11.85 11.31 -8.21
CA LYS A 105 10.97 12.41 -7.81
C LYS A 105 10.23 12.99 -9.02
N SER A 106 9.00 13.45 -8.80
CA SER A 106 8.15 14.12 -9.80
C SER A 106 8.53 15.59 -10.01
#